data_AF-K9WP67-F1
#
_entry.id   AF-K9WP67-F1
#
_cell.length_a   1.000
_cell.length_b   1.000
_cell.length_c   1.000
_cell.angle_alpha   90.00
_cell.angle_beta   90.00
_cell.angle_gamma   90.00
#
_symmetry.space_group_name_H-M   'P 1'
#
loop_
_entity.id
_entity.type
_entity.pdbx_description
1 polymer ?
#
loop_
_entity_poly.entity_id
_entity_poly.type
_entity_poly.pdbx_seq_one_letter_code
_entity_poly.pdbx_strand_id
1 'polypeptide(L)'
;MKIQHSLFSQVALVQDLPEHNLTRGDIATIVEHYPMPEGEEDGYSLEGFDVPQVTLEVAASQIIPISQWQQEEMILRKLRQLSKSRRLQLEDYLDFLLQKENTENVSV
;
A
#
# COMPACT_ATOMS: atom_id res chain seq x y z
N MET A 1 -11.46 7.83 -9.97
CA MET A 1 -10.26 8.65 -10.23
C MET A 1 -9.12 7.71 -10.56
N LYS A 2 -8.32 8.02 -11.58
CA LYS A 2 -7.15 7.22 -11.96
C LYS A 2 -6.01 7.52 -10.99
N ILE A 3 -5.41 6.48 -10.40
CA ILE A 3 -4.25 6.64 -9.51
C ILE A 3 -3.04 6.92 -10.40
N GLN A 4 -2.34 8.02 -10.12
CA GLN A 4 -1.17 8.41 -10.89
C GLN A 4 -0.01 8.77 -9.97
N HIS A 5 1.18 8.26 -10.29
CA HIS A 5 2.41 8.51 -9.56
C HIS A 5 3.39 9.28 -10.46
N SER A 6 4.26 10.10 -9.85
CA SER A 6 5.21 10.92 -10.61
C SER A 6 6.47 10.14 -10.97
N LEU A 7 6.99 10.33 -12.19
CA LEU A 7 8.31 9.82 -12.56
C LEU A 7 9.39 10.30 -11.57
N PHE A 8 10.37 9.44 -11.31
CA PHE A 8 11.48 9.65 -10.37
C PHE A 8 11.07 9.85 -8.91
N SER A 9 9.79 9.62 -8.57
CA SER A 9 9.37 9.54 -7.18
C SER A 9 9.63 8.15 -6.62
N GLN A 10 9.87 8.08 -5.31
CA GLN A 10 9.99 6.81 -4.63
C GLN A 10 8.61 6.32 -4.15
N VAL A 11 8.39 5.02 -4.30
CA VAL A 11 7.16 4.32 -3.92
C VAL A 11 7.49 3.04 -3.18
N ALA A 12 6.52 2.54 -2.42
CA ALA A 12 6.60 1.24 -1.75
C ALA A 12 5.60 0.25 -2.37
N LEU A 13 5.99 -1.02 -2.42
CA LEU A 13 5.09 -2.11 -2.82
C LEU A 13 3.97 -2.32 -1.79
N VAL A 14 2.74 -2.54 -2.24
CA VAL A 14 1.58 -2.81 -1.35
C VAL A 14 1.39 -4.30 -1.02
N GLN A 15 2.10 -5.18 -1.71
CA GLN A 15 1.99 -6.63 -1.61
C GLN A 15 3.35 -7.30 -1.76
N ASP A 16 3.44 -8.54 -1.31
CA ASP A 16 4.61 -9.38 -1.57
C ASP A 16 4.64 -9.81 -3.04
N LEU A 17 5.84 -9.91 -3.60
CA LEU A 17 6.11 -10.45 -4.93
C LEU A 17 7.19 -11.54 -4.81
N PRO A 18 6.80 -12.75 -4.35
CA PRO A 18 7.74 -13.82 -4.03
C PRO A 18 8.63 -14.25 -5.20
N GLU A 19 8.12 -14.17 -6.43
CA GLU A 19 8.85 -14.46 -7.67
C GLU A 19 10.08 -13.56 -7.87
N HIS A 20 10.10 -12.39 -7.25
CA HIS A 20 11.19 -11.42 -7.29
C HIS A 20 11.95 -11.31 -5.96
N ASN A 21 11.61 -12.12 -4.95
CA ASN A 21 12.08 -11.99 -3.56
C ASN A 21 11.81 -10.59 -2.95
N LEU A 22 10.72 -9.95 -3.36
CA LEU A 22 10.32 -8.64 -2.85
C LEU A 22 9.15 -8.78 -1.89
N THR A 23 9.13 -7.93 -0.88
CA THR A 23 8.11 -7.89 0.17
C THR A 23 7.33 -6.59 0.14
N ARG A 24 6.11 -6.62 0.69
CA ARG A 24 5.33 -5.41 0.94
C ARG A 24 6.18 -4.42 1.71
N GLY A 25 6.25 -3.20 1.21
CA GLY A 25 7.03 -2.12 1.82
C GLY A 25 8.41 -1.91 1.21
N ASP A 26 8.88 -2.80 0.34
CA ASP A 26 10.13 -2.56 -0.39
C ASP A 26 10.00 -1.30 -1.25
N ILE A 27 11.07 -0.50 -1.21
CA ILE A 27 11.10 0.84 -1.80
C ILE A 27 11.86 0.81 -3.12
N ALA A 28 11.28 1.45 -4.13
CA ALA A 28 11.90 1.65 -5.43
C ALA A 28 11.56 3.03 -6.00
N THR A 29 12.25 3.39 -7.08
CA THR A 29 12.03 4.64 -7.82
C THR A 29 11.31 4.34 -9.12
N ILE A 30 10.29 5.13 -9.44
CA ILE A 30 9.61 5.05 -10.73
C ILE A 30 10.54 5.60 -11.82
N VAL A 31 10.82 4.80 -12.86
CA VAL A 31 11.68 5.20 -13.98
C VAL A 31 10.95 5.31 -15.32
N GLU A 32 9.78 4.67 -15.47
CA GLU A 32 8.95 4.73 -16.68
C GLU A 32 7.46 4.72 -16.32
N HIS A 33 6.62 5.35 -17.14
CA HIS A 33 5.16 5.38 -16.99
C HIS A 33 4.48 4.95 -18.29
N TYR A 34 3.61 3.94 -18.20
CA TYR A 34 2.85 3.39 -19.31
C TYR A 34 1.38 3.80 -19.18
N PRO A 35 0.95 4.87 -19.89
CA PRO A 35 -0.44 5.29 -19.87
C PRO A 35 -1.33 4.26 -20.57
N MET A 36 -2.34 3.77 -19.85
CA MET A 36 -3.33 2.80 -20.35
C MET A 36 -4.68 3.46 -20.69
N PRO A 37 -5.52 2.82 -21.54
CA PRO A 37 -6.86 3.30 -21.87
C PRO A 37 -7.75 3.56 -20.64
N GLU A 38 -8.83 4.29 -20.84
CA GLU A 38 -9.82 4.52 -19.78
C GLU A 38 -10.43 3.21 -19.30
N GLY A 39 -10.47 3.00 -17.99
CA GLY A 39 -10.92 1.74 -17.37
C GLY A 39 -9.79 0.77 -17.05
N GLU A 40 -8.57 1.02 -17.53
CA GLU A 40 -7.37 0.25 -17.20
C GLU A 40 -6.42 1.06 -16.30
N GLU A 41 -5.71 0.36 -15.43
CA GLU A 41 -4.69 0.97 -14.58
C GLU A 41 -3.42 1.27 -15.38
N ASP A 42 -2.77 2.39 -15.08
CA ASP A 42 -1.46 2.66 -15.67
C ASP A 42 -0.42 1.66 -15.18
N GLY A 43 0.53 1.36 -16.06
CA GLY A 43 1.73 0.60 -15.72
C GLY A 43 2.88 1.52 -15.33
N TYR A 44 3.82 1.00 -14.55
CA TYR A 44 5.07 1.68 -14.20
C TYR A 44 6.23 0.70 -14.20
N SER A 45 7.41 1.16 -14.58
CA SER A 45 8.66 0.44 -14.30
C SER A 45 9.34 1.04 -13.07
N LEU A 46 9.77 0.15 -12.18
CA LEU A 46 10.45 0.47 -10.94
C LEU A 46 11.89 -0.03 -10.98
N GLU A 47 12.83 0.79 -10.51
CA GLU A 47 14.21 0.37 -10.27
C GLU A 47 14.62 0.69 -8.82
N GLY A 48 15.46 -0.17 -8.24
CA GLY A 48 15.92 -0.04 -6.86
C GLY A 48 15.85 -1.34 -6.09
N PHE A 49 15.12 -1.35 -4.96
CA PHE A 49 15.01 -2.50 -4.05
C PHE A 49 16.30 -2.89 -3.31
N ASP A 50 17.28 -1.99 -3.26
CA ASP A 50 18.65 -2.32 -2.84
C ASP A 50 19.29 -3.46 -3.66
N VAL A 51 18.76 -3.75 -4.86
CA VAL A 51 19.27 -4.76 -5.79
C VAL A 51 19.69 -4.08 -7.10
N PRO A 52 20.95 -4.23 -7.55
CA PRO A 52 21.36 -3.69 -8.84
C PRO A 52 20.68 -4.44 -9.98
N GLN A 53 20.34 -3.72 -11.06
CA GLN A 53 19.89 -4.29 -12.34
C GLN A 53 18.53 -5.01 -12.28
N VAL A 54 17.70 -4.71 -11.28
CA VAL A 54 16.31 -5.19 -11.23
C VAL A 54 15.38 -4.06 -11.67
N THR A 55 14.66 -4.32 -12.77
CA THR A 55 13.53 -3.51 -13.21
C THR A 55 12.26 -4.33 -13.02
N LEU A 56 11.27 -3.76 -12.33
CA LEU A 56 10.00 -4.41 -12.06
C LEU A 56 8.85 -3.61 -12.68
N GLU A 57 8.03 -4.28 -13.49
CA GLU A 57 6.81 -3.73 -14.07
C GLU A 57 5.64 -3.95 -13.10
N VAL A 58 4.89 -2.88 -12.79
CA VAL A 58 3.78 -2.92 -11.83
C VAL A 58 2.58 -2.12 -12.33
N ALA A 59 1.38 -2.46 -11.85
CA ALA A 59 0.20 -1.64 -12.00
C ALA A 59 0.19 -0.49 -10.97
N ALA A 60 -0.54 0.59 -11.27
CA ALA A 60 -0.69 1.76 -10.41
C ALA A 60 -1.16 1.41 -8.99
N SER A 61 -2.02 0.39 -8.85
CA SER A 61 -2.55 -0.08 -7.55
C SER A 61 -1.54 -0.85 -6.71
N GLN A 62 -0.47 -1.38 -7.32
CA GLN A 62 0.53 -2.19 -6.62
C GLN A 62 1.58 -1.36 -5.88
N ILE A 63 1.53 -0.03 -6.04
CA ILE A 63 2.47 0.90 -5.44
C ILE A 63 1.76 2.05 -4.73
N ILE A 64 2.38 2.53 -3.65
CA ILE A 64 1.91 3.70 -2.89
C ILE A 64 3.06 4.68 -2.65
N PRO A 65 2.76 5.98 -2.46
CA PRO A 65 3.78 6.95 -2.06
C PRO A 65 4.43 6.56 -0.73
N ILE A 66 5.73 6.80 -0.58
CA ILE A 66 6.45 6.53 0.67
C ILE A 66 5.76 7.18 1.89
N SER A 67 5.23 8.39 1.74
CA SER A 67 4.55 9.08 2.84
C SER A 67 3.36 8.29 3.38
N GLN A 68 2.61 7.61 2.50
CA GLN A 68 1.50 6.76 2.90
C GLN A 68 2.03 5.48 3.57
N TRP A 69 3.03 4.83 2.97
CA TRP A 69 3.66 3.65 3.57
C TRP A 69 4.22 3.91 4.97
N GLN A 70 4.86 5.06 5.20
CA GLN A 70 5.37 5.46 6.51
C GLN A 70 4.27 5.60 7.57
N GLN A 71 3.08 6.07 7.17
CA GLN A 71 1.92 6.15 8.07
C GLN A 71 1.40 4.74 8.42
N GLU A 72 1.26 3.87 7.42
CA GLU A 72 0.86 2.47 7.63
C GLU A 72 1.86 1.74 8.54
N GLU A 73 3.16 1.87 8.25
CA GLU A 73 4.21 1.24 9.03
C GLU A 73 4.25 1.76 10.48
N MET A 74 3.97 3.04 10.70
CA MET A 74 3.81 3.58 12.06
C MET A 74 2.66 2.88 12.81
N ILE A 75 1.52 2.66 12.15
CA ILE A 75 0.38 1.95 12.75
C ILE A 75 0.76 0.49 13.02
N LEU A 76 1.34 -0.21 12.04
CA LEU A 76 1.77 -1.61 12.17
C LEU A 76 2.80 -1.80 13.28
N ARG A 77 3.74 -0.86 13.44
CA ARG A 77 4.70 -0.88 14.55
C ARG A 77 4.01 -0.75 15.91
N LYS A 78 3.04 0.16 16.03
CA LYS A 78 2.26 0.29 17.27
C LYS A 78 1.48 -0.99 17.58
N LEU A 79 0.79 -1.55 16.59
CA LEU A 79 0.03 -2.81 16.72
C LEU A 79 0.93 -3.97 17.20
N ARG A 80 2.12 -4.12 16.60
CA ARG A 80 3.11 -5.13 16.98
C ARG A 80 3.56 -4.99 18.44
N GLN A 81 3.62 -3.77 18.98
CA GLN A 81 4.01 -3.49 20.36
C GLN A 81 2.88 -3.64 21.39
N LEU A 82 1.62 -3.75 20.96
CA LEU A 82 0.50 -3.91 21.90
C LEU A 82 0.53 -5.26 22.62
N SER A 83 0.14 -5.25 23.90
CA SER A 83 -0.16 -6.48 24.64
C SER A 83 -1.38 -7.20 24.05
N LYS A 84 -1.52 -8.49 24.34
CA LYS A 84 -2.70 -9.28 23.92
C LYS A 84 -4.03 -8.62 24.37
N SER A 85 -4.08 -8.13 25.62
CA SER A 85 -5.27 -7.44 26.14
C SER A 85 -5.61 -6.16 25.38
N ARG A 86 -4.61 -5.34 25.05
CA ARG A 86 -4.81 -4.11 24.27
C ARG A 86 -5.19 -4.40 22.82
N ARG A 87 -4.69 -5.49 22.22
CA ARG A 87 -5.10 -5.91 20.88
C ARG A 87 -6.57 -6.33 20.85
N LEU A 88 -7.01 -7.12 21.83
CA LEU A 88 -8.41 -7.52 21.93
C LEU A 88 -9.34 -6.31 22.11
N GLN A 89 -8.98 -5.37 22.99
CA GLN A 89 -9.74 -4.12 23.16
C GLN A 89 -9.84 -3.29 21.87
N LEU A 90 -8.78 -3.29 21.06
CA LEU A 90 -8.79 -2.60 19.78
C LEU A 90 -9.68 -3.32 18.75
N GLU A 91 -9.63 -4.64 18.71
CA GLU A 91 -10.49 -5.48 17.87
C GLU A 91 -11.97 -5.23 18.20
N ASP A 92 -12.35 -5.33 19.48
CA ASP A 92 -13.71 -5.04 19.95
C ASP A 92 -14.17 -3.62 19.56
N TYR A 93 -13.27 -2.63 19.63
CA TYR A 93 -13.57 -1.25 19.26
C TYR A 93 -13.75 -1.07 17.75
N LEU A 94 -12.94 -1.73 16.93
CA LEU A 94 -13.08 -1.69 15.47
C LEU A 94 -14.39 -2.36 15.04
N ASP A 95 -14.74 -3.50 15.62
CA ASP A 95 -16.03 -4.17 15.37
C ASP A 95 -17.21 -3.25 15.71
N PHE A 96 -17.13 -2.56 16.84
CA PHE A 96 -18.13 -1.56 17.22
C PHE A 96 -18.24 -0.42 16.19
N LEU A 97 -17.12 0.13 15.71
CA LEU A 97 -17.12 1.20 14.72
C LEU A 97 -17.75 0.74 13.38
N LEU A 98 -17.40 -0.45 12.91
CA LEU A 98 -17.93 -1.00 11.66
C LEU A 98 -19.43 -1.28 11.75
N GLN A 99 -19.92 -1.77 12.89
CA GLN A 99 -21.36 -1.94 13.13
C GLN A 99 -22.11 -0.61 13.13
N LYS A 100 -21.52 0.43 13.74
CA LYS A 100 -22.09 1.77 13.78
C LYS A 100 -22.24 2.37 12.37
N GLU A 101 -21.19 2.31 11.55
CA GLU A 101 -21.21 2.80 10.18
C GLU A 101 -22.30 2.11 9.33
N ASN A 102 -22.44 0.79 9.45
CA ASN A 102 -23.50 0.05 8.78
C ASN A 102 -24.91 0.47 9.23
N THR A 103 -25.08 0.88 10.49
CA THR A 103 -26.39 1.34 10.99
C THR A 103 -26.72 2.75 10.49
N GLU A 104 -25.72 3.62 10.36
CA GLU A 104 -25.86 4.97 9.81
C GLU A 104 -26.13 4.95 8.29
N ASN A 105 -25.49 4.04 7.54
CA ASN A 105 -25.68 3.88 6.09
C ASN A 105 -27.02 3.26 5.67
N VAL A 106 -27.71 2.55 6.57
CA VAL A 106 -29.05 1.96 6.32
C VAL A 106 -30.18 2.97 6.61
N SER A 107 -29.86 4.10 7.22
CA SER A 107 -30.84 5.12 7.65
C SER A 107 -31.03 6.25 6.63
N VAL A 108 -30.56 6.08 5.38
CA VAL A 108 -30.63 7.07 4.28
C VAL A 108 -31.39 6.52 3.08
#